data_AF-A0A260A9Z7-F1
#
_entry.id   AF-A0A260A9Z7-F1
#
_cell.length_a   1.000
_cell.length_b   1.000
_cell.length_c   1.000
_cell.angle_alpha   90.00
_cell.angle_beta   90.00
_cell.angle_gamma   90.00
#
_symmetry.space_group_name_H-M   'P 1'
#
loop_
_entity.id
_entity.type
_entity.pdbx_description
1 polymer ?
#
loop_
_entity_poly.entity_id
_entity_poly.type
_entity_poly.pdbx_seq_one_letter_code
_entity_poly.pdbx_strand_id
1 'polypeptide(L)'
;MNIMTERTDHQALSEWAENEMTLPTHSTTALRGADAAAAGRALLERAGGGRPPLDPNAQPGEESPRRQVRLPKPLSDSVDAIAERQGRRPADVMREAIAAYAASHSSPA
;
A
#
# COMPACT_ATOMS: atom_id res chain seq x y z
N MET A 1 -33.84 -18.95 -13.35
CA MET A 1 -32.37 -19.08 -13.16
C MET A 1 -31.98 -18.27 -11.93
N ASN A 2 -31.50 -18.90 -10.86
CA ASN A 2 -30.98 -18.20 -9.69
C ASN A 2 -29.55 -17.73 -9.97
N ILE A 3 -29.30 -16.44 -9.77
CA ILE A 3 -27.96 -15.84 -9.82
C ILE A 3 -27.34 -16.08 -8.44
N MET A 4 -26.57 -17.15 -8.30
CA MET A 4 -25.83 -17.45 -7.09
C MET A 4 -24.50 -16.69 -7.16
N THR A 5 -24.44 -15.54 -6.51
CA THR A 5 -23.21 -14.76 -6.36
C THR A 5 -22.17 -15.63 -5.66
N GLU A 6 -21.14 -16.08 -6.38
CA GLU A 6 -20.02 -16.84 -5.82
C GLU A 6 -19.30 -15.95 -4.80
N ARG A 7 -19.56 -16.20 -3.52
CA ARG A 7 -18.79 -15.60 -2.43
C ARG A 7 -17.43 -16.30 -2.44
N THR A 8 -16.36 -15.53 -2.67
CA THR A 8 -14.99 -16.03 -2.52
C THR A 8 -14.83 -16.62 -1.13
N ASP A 9 -14.55 -17.92 -1.06
CA ASP A 9 -14.26 -18.59 0.19
C ASP A 9 -12.82 -18.24 0.62
N HIS A 10 -12.71 -17.24 1.48
CA HIS A 10 -11.44 -16.77 2.01
C HIS A 10 -10.74 -17.82 2.89
N GLN A 11 -11.50 -18.73 3.50
CA GLN A 11 -10.93 -19.81 4.30
C GLN A 11 -10.22 -20.82 3.41
N ALA A 12 -10.89 -21.27 2.34
CA ALA A 12 -10.30 -22.17 1.36
C ALA A 12 -9.06 -21.55 0.68
N LEU A 13 -9.09 -20.26 0.36
CA LEU A 13 -7.92 -19.55 -0.19
C LEU A 13 -6.75 -19.48 0.80
N SER A 14 -7.04 -19.26 2.08
CA SER A 14 -6.01 -19.25 3.13
C SER A 14 -5.38 -20.65 3.29
N GLU A 15 -6.20 -21.70 3.30
CA GLU A 15 -5.73 -23.09 3.42
C GLU A 15 -4.85 -23.49 2.23
N TRP A 16 -5.23 -23.11 1.01
CA TRP A 16 -4.38 -23.30 -0.17
C TRP A 16 -3.06 -22.53 -0.07
N ALA A 17 -3.10 -21.27 0.36
CA ALA A 17 -1.91 -20.43 0.46
C ALA A 17 -0.87 -20.98 1.46
N GLU A 18 -1.33 -21.53 2.58
CA GLU A 18 -0.46 -22.07 3.63
C GLU A 18 0.09 -23.46 3.28
N ASN A 19 -0.71 -24.32 2.63
CA ASN A 19 -0.39 -25.75 2.50
C ASN A 19 0.00 -26.18 1.08
N GLU A 20 -0.52 -25.52 0.04
CA GLU A 20 -0.45 -26.00 -1.34
C GLU A 20 0.23 -25.01 -2.30
N MET A 21 0.32 -23.73 -1.93
CA MET A 21 0.87 -22.70 -2.79
C MET A 21 2.37 -22.90 -3.03
N THR A 22 2.72 -23.13 -4.29
CA THR A 22 4.11 -23.16 -4.76
C THR A 22 4.38 -21.95 -5.64
N LEU A 23 5.28 -21.07 -5.19
CA LEU A 23 5.72 -19.92 -5.98
C LEU A 23 6.93 -20.30 -6.86
N PRO A 24 7.13 -19.68 -8.04
CA PRO A 24 8.27 -19.96 -8.91
C PRO A 24 9.64 -19.66 -8.25
N THR A 25 10.65 -20.51 -8.45
CA THR A 25 11.97 -20.42 -7.79
C THR A 25 12.69 -19.07 -7.97
N HIS A 26 12.42 -18.35 -9.06
CA HIS A 26 12.94 -17.01 -9.34
C HIS A 26 11.82 -15.96 -9.42
N SER A 27 10.89 -16.00 -8.46
CA SER A 27 9.83 -15.01 -8.37
C SER A 27 10.42 -13.61 -8.24
N THR A 28 9.99 -12.68 -9.09
CA THR A 28 10.34 -11.26 -8.98
C THR A 28 9.54 -10.55 -7.89
N THR A 29 8.51 -11.21 -7.35
CA THR A 29 7.57 -10.62 -6.39
C THR A 29 7.68 -11.20 -4.98
N ALA A 30 8.47 -12.26 -4.78
CA ALA A 30 8.62 -12.91 -3.47
C ALA A 30 10.09 -13.26 -3.18
N LEU A 31 10.57 -12.81 -2.01
CA LEU A 31 11.88 -13.18 -1.48
C LEU A 31 11.82 -14.53 -0.76
N ARG A 32 12.96 -15.23 -0.67
CA ARG A 32 13.08 -16.52 0.04
C ARG A 32 14.36 -16.60 0.86
N GLY A 33 14.40 -17.55 1.80
CA GLY A 33 15.61 -17.91 2.54
C GLY A 33 16.28 -16.72 3.22
N ALA A 34 17.58 -16.55 2.99
CA ALA A 34 18.37 -15.50 3.61
C ALA A 34 17.88 -14.09 3.27
N ASP A 35 17.44 -13.85 2.03
CA ASP A 35 16.96 -12.54 1.58
C ASP A 35 15.64 -12.18 2.25
N ALA A 36 14.72 -13.14 2.37
CA ALA A 36 13.49 -12.96 3.12
C ALA A 36 13.76 -12.69 4.61
N ALA A 37 14.70 -13.42 5.22
CA ALA A 37 15.08 -13.22 6.62
C ALA A 37 15.78 -11.87 6.88
N ALA A 38 16.58 -11.38 5.92
CA ALA A 38 17.19 -10.06 5.99
C ALA A 38 16.14 -8.94 5.86
N ALA A 39 15.27 -9.05 4.86
CA ALA A 39 14.17 -8.10 4.65
C ALA A 39 13.20 -8.07 5.84
N GLY A 40 12.87 -9.23 6.40
CA GLY A 40 12.02 -9.36 7.58
C GLY A 40 12.62 -8.70 8.83
N ARG A 41 13.92 -8.91 9.09
CA ARG A 41 14.63 -8.25 10.21
C ARG A 41 14.68 -6.74 10.05
N ALA A 42 15.06 -6.25 8.87
CA ALA A 42 15.08 -4.82 8.59
C ALA A 42 13.68 -4.19 8.74
N LEU A 43 12.63 -4.91 8.34
CA LEU A 43 11.25 -4.47 8.56
C LEU A 43 10.91 -4.38 10.05
N LEU A 44 11.22 -5.42 10.83
CA LEU A 44 10.93 -5.45 12.27
C LEU A 44 11.69 -4.37 13.04
N GLU A 45 12.97 -4.16 12.72
CA GLU A 45 13.81 -3.09 13.27
C GLU A 45 13.20 -1.70 13.01
N ARG A 46 12.63 -1.48 11.82
CA ARG A 46 11.95 -0.22 11.50
C ARG A 46 10.56 -0.08 12.14
N ALA A 47 9.86 -1.20 12.30
CA ALA A 47 8.42 -1.20 12.55
C ALA A 47 8.05 -1.17 14.03
N GLY A 48 8.98 -1.52 14.93
CA GLY A 48 8.73 -1.53 16.38
C GLY A 48 7.54 -2.39 16.83
N GLY A 49 7.07 -3.33 15.98
CA GLY A 49 5.94 -4.21 16.27
C GLY A 49 4.62 -3.89 15.56
N GLY A 50 4.55 -2.90 14.65
CA GLY A 50 3.32 -2.51 13.93
C GLY A 50 3.47 -2.37 12.41
N ARG A 51 2.37 -2.01 11.70
CA ARG A 51 2.48 -1.59 10.28
C ARG A 51 3.31 -0.31 10.25
N PRO A 52 4.43 -0.26 9.52
CA PRO A 52 5.31 0.88 9.62
C PRO A 52 4.62 2.15 9.08
N PRO A 53 4.84 3.29 9.75
CA PRO A 53 4.25 4.57 9.38
C PRO A 53 4.73 5.04 8.00
N LEU A 54 3.98 5.97 7.42
CA LEU A 54 4.31 6.57 6.13
C LEU A 54 5.49 7.55 6.23
N ASP A 55 5.76 8.08 7.42
CA ASP A 55 6.97 8.83 7.73
C ASP A 55 8.06 7.87 8.21
N PRO A 56 9.24 7.80 7.56
CA PRO A 56 10.34 6.96 8.00
C PRO A 56 10.94 7.36 9.36
N ASN A 57 10.68 8.58 9.85
CA ASN A 57 11.16 9.08 11.14
C ASN A 57 10.09 9.03 12.24
N ALA A 58 8.89 8.53 11.96
CA ALA A 58 7.82 8.44 12.95
C ALA A 58 8.19 7.49 14.09
N GLN A 59 7.80 7.86 15.30
CA GLN A 59 8.05 7.03 16.48
C GLN A 59 7.17 5.77 16.46
N PRO A 60 7.58 4.68 17.13
CA PRO A 60 6.73 3.50 17.28
C PRO A 60 5.37 3.87 17.87
N GLY A 61 4.28 3.52 17.17
CA GLY A 61 2.91 3.85 17.57
C GLY A 61 2.40 5.22 17.08
N GLU A 62 3.24 6.02 16.41
CA GLU A 62 2.83 7.28 15.81
C GLU A 62 2.07 7.05 14.49
N GLU A 63 0.80 7.43 14.48
CA GLU A 63 -0.04 7.31 13.29
C GLU A 63 0.18 8.46 12.31
N SER A 64 0.16 8.15 11.01
CA SER A 64 0.22 9.19 9.99
C SER A 64 -1.06 10.04 10.00
N PRO A 65 -0.96 11.38 10.02
CA PRO A 65 -2.13 12.24 10.09
C PRO A 65 -3.02 12.06 8.87
N ARG A 66 -4.33 11.97 9.11
CA ARG A 66 -5.34 11.85 8.06
C ARG A 66 -5.93 13.22 7.71
N ARG A 67 -6.17 13.44 6.41
CA ARG A 67 -6.98 14.56 5.87
C ARG A 67 -8.04 13.99 4.94
N GLN A 68 -9.29 14.41 5.12
CA GLN A 68 -10.42 13.99 4.27
C GLN A 68 -10.98 15.21 3.55
N VAL A 69 -11.14 15.12 2.23
CA VAL A 69 -11.58 16.24 1.38
C VAL A 69 -12.62 15.72 0.39
N ARG A 70 -13.65 16.52 0.13
CA ARG A 70 -14.63 16.24 -0.93
C ARG A 70 -14.13 16.84 -2.24
N LEU A 71 -14.17 16.06 -3.32
CA LEU A 71 -13.73 16.46 -4.65
C LEU A 71 -14.91 16.48 -5.61
N PRO A 72 -14.94 17.40 -6.60
CA PRO A 72 -15.80 17.25 -7.76
C PRO A 72 -15.51 15.92 -8.47
N LYS A 73 -16.56 15.26 -8.99
CA LYS A 73 -16.43 13.96 -9.67
C LYS A 73 -15.35 13.95 -10.76
N PRO A 74 -15.28 14.95 -11.68
CA PRO A 74 -14.25 14.94 -12.73
C PRO A 74 -12.82 14.97 -12.20
N LEU A 75 -12.60 15.61 -11.05
CA LEU A 75 -11.28 15.65 -10.41
C LEU A 75 -10.92 14.31 -9.80
N SER A 76 -11.88 13.64 -9.14
CA SER A 76 -11.67 12.28 -8.62
C SER A 76 -11.34 11.31 -9.75
N ASP A 77 -12.14 11.30 -10.82
CA ASP A 77 -11.95 10.42 -11.97
C ASP A 77 -10.56 10.67 -12.64
N SER A 78 -10.08 11.93 -12.63
CA SER A 78 -8.75 12.27 -13.14
C SER A 78 -7.61 11.70 -12.29
N VAL A 79 -7.77 11.68 -10.96
CA VAL A 79 -6.78 11.08 -10.04
C VAL A 79 -6.69 9.58 -10.27
N ASP A 80 -7.84 8.91 -10.43
CA ASP A 80 -7.89 7.47 -10.69
C ASP A 80 -7.21 7.13 -12.03
N ALA A 81 -7.49 7.90 -13.09
CA ALA A 81 -6.85 7.71 -14.38
C ALA A 81 -5.32 7.93 -14.35
N ILE A 82 -4.82 8.86 -13.53
CA ILE A 82 -3.37 9.05 -13.34
C ILE A 82 -2.78 7.83 -12.62
N ALA A 83 -3.44 7.36 -11.57
CA ALA A 83 -2.99 6.20 -10.79
C ALA A 83 -2.91 4.93 -11.64
N GLU A 84 -3.94 4.66 -12.45
CA GLU A 84 -3.97 3.54 -13.40
C GLU A 84 -2.83 3.61 -14.41
N ARG A 85 -2.63 4.76 -15.07
CA ARG A 85 -1.55 4.93 -16.06
C ARG A 85 -0.16 4.72 -15.46
N GLN A 86 0.03 5.02 -14.18
CA GLN A 86 1.31 4.89 -13.49
C GLN A 86 1.47 3.56 -12.75
N GLY A 87 0.43 2.70 -12.70
CA GLY A 87 0.44 1.49 -11.88
C GLY A 87 0.59 1.77 -10.37
N ARG A 88 0.10 2.92 -9.91
CA ARG A 88 0.21 3.39 -8.51
C ARG A 88 -1.16 3.42 -7.83
N ARG A 89 -1.17 3.57 -6.51
CA ARG A 89 -2.43 3.78 -5.78
C ARG A 89 -2.85 5.26 -5.87
N PRO A 90 -4.17 5.56 -5.96
CA PRO A 90 -4.66 6.94 -5.93
C PRO A 90 -4.16 7.75 -4.72
N ALA A 91 -4.03 7.10 -3.57
CA ALA A 91 -3.49 7.74 -2.36
C ALA A 91 -2.03 8.20 -2.50
N ASP A 92 -1.21 7.51 -3.30
CA ASP A 92 0.19 7.88 -3.51
C ASP A 92 0.28 9.08 -4.45
N VAL A 93 -0.56 9.10 -5.50
CA VAL A 93 -0.72 10.25 -6.41
C VAL A 93 -1.17 11.49 -5.64
N MET A 94 -2.20 11.35 -4.79
CA MET A 94 -2.69 12.46 -3.97
C MET A 94 -1.63 12.99 -3.00
N ARG A 95 -0.87 12.10 -2.34
CA ARG A 95 0.19 12.50 -1.42
C ARG A 95 1.29 13.29 -2.12
N GLU A 96 1.73 12.82 -3.28
CA GLU A 96 2.73 13.50 -4.10
C GLU A 96 2.24 14.87 -4.57
N ALA A 97 1.00 14.94 -5.07
CA ALA A 97 0.40 16.20 -5.51
C ALA A 97 0.31 17.23 -4.36
N ILE A 98 -0.12 16.79 -3.16
CA ILE A 98 -0.17 17.64 -1.97
C ILE A 98 1.23 18.10 -1.56
N ALA A 99 2.24 17.22 -1.58
CA ALA A 99 3.61 17.57 -1.25
C ALA A 99 4.19 18.59 -2.24
N ALA A 100 3.97 18.40 -3.54
CA ALA A 100 4.41 19.33 -4.58
C ALA A 100 3.72 20.70 -4.44
N TYR A 101 2.42 20.70 -4.14
CA TYR A 101 1.68 21.94 -3.89
C TYR A 101 2.20 22.67 -2.65
N ALA A 102 2.40 21.95 -1.53
CA ALA A 102 2.93 22.53 -0.30
C ALA A 102 4.34 23.11 -0.50
N ALA A 103 5.24 22.39 -1.17
CA ALA A 103 6.60 22.87 -1.42
C ALA A 103 6.67 24.10 -2.33
N SER A 104 5.76 24.21 -3.30
CA SER A 104 5.68 25.37 -4.20
C SER A 104 4.98 26.59 -3.59
N HIS A 105 4.22 26.41 -2.49
CA HIS A 105 3.42 27.47 -1.86
C HIS A 105 3.82 27.76 -0.41
N SER A 106 4.80 27.05 0.14
CA SER A 106 5.48 27.46 1.36
C SER A 106 6.38 28.66 1.03
N SER A 107 5.89 29.88 1.27
CA SER A 107 6.77 31.04 1.34
C SER A 107 7.89 30.77 2.34
N PRO A 108 9.15 31.12 2.05
CA PRO A 108 10.13 31.25 3.11
C PRO A 108 9.62 32.35 4.05
N ALA A 109 9.36 31.98 5.30
CA ALA A 109 9.14 32.93 6.37
C ALA A 109 10.45 33.70 6.65
#